data_AF-A0A2E3C1L8-F1
#
_entry.id   AF-A0A2E3C1L8-F1
#
_cell.length_a   1.000
_cell.length_b   1.000
_cell.length_c   1.000
_cell.angle_alpha   90.00
_cell.angle_beta   90.00
_cell.angle_gamma   90.00
#
_symmetry.space_group_name_H-M   'P 1'
#
loop_
_entity.id
_entity.type
_entity.pdbx_description
1 polymer ?
#
loop_
_entity_poly.entity_id
_entity_poly.type
_entity_poly.pdbx_seq_one_letter_code
_entity_poly.pdbx_strand_id
1 'polypeptide(L)'
;MAFNGAKFVGDDRHYVEGVPRIHYYATTETQAQVRVDQYFNPVASKVAVGDEIRTFVETGGTQKTVQFIVLSNDGTDVDVDDGTVLGTTDTD
;
A
#
# COMPACT_ATOMS: atom_id res chain seq x y z
N MET A 1 -8.40 26.13 -1.02
CA MET A 1 -8.62 25.49 -2.33
C MET A 1 -9.46 24.25 -2.07
N ALA A 2 -10.75 24.26 -2.42
CA ALA A 2 -11.66 23.17 -2.12
C ALA A 2 -11.67 22.12 -3.24
N PHE A 3 -11.65 20.83 -2.86
CA PHE A 3 -11.94 19.72 -3.76
C PHE A 3 -13.38 19.86 -4.26
N ASN A 4 -13.56 20.40 -5.46
CA ASN A 4 -14.87 20.52 -6.09
C ASN A 4 -14.81 19.89 -7.49
N GLY A 5 -15.38 18.70 -7.65
CA GLY A 5 -15.77 18.20 -8.97
C GLY A 5 -15.32 16.79 -9.37
N ALA A 6 -14.47 16.09 -8.62
CA ALA A 6 -14.17 14.69 -8.92
C ALA A 6 -15.12 13.77 -8.13
N LYS A 7 -16.13 13.24 -8.83
CA LYS A 7 -16.94 12.12 -8.37
C LYS A 7 -16.00 10.98 -7.97
N PHE A 8 -15.86 10.70 -6.68
CA PHE A 8 -15.33 9.41 -6.25
C PHE A 8 -16.37 8.35 -6.62
N VAL A 9 -16.25 7.80 -7.83
CA VAL A 9 -16.98 6.60 -8.22
C VAL A 9 -16.19 5.44 -7.61
N GLY A 10 -16.76 4.84 -6.56
CA GLY A 10 -16.26 3.60 -6.01
C GLY A 10 -16.43 2.47 -7.03
N ASP A 11 -15.47 1.55 -6.98
CA ASP A 11 -15.40 0.28 -7.70
C ASP A 11 -14.95 0.37 -9.18
N ASP A 12 -13.63 0.55 -9.39
CA ASP A 12 -12.72 -0.55 -9.83
C ASP A 12 -11.32 -0.05 -10.27
N ARG A 13 -11.15 1.19 -10.75
CA ARG A 13 -9.90 1.60 -11.46
C ARG A 13 -9.68 3.11 -11.41
N HIS A 14 -9.23 3.64 -10.26
CA HIS A 14 -8.72 5.02 -10.20
C HIS A 14 -7.33 5.07 -10.85
N TYR A 15 -7.29 4.79 -12.16
CA TYR A 15 -6.13 5.01 -12.98
C TYR A 15 -6.16 6.48 -13.43
N VAL A 16 -5.22 7.25 -12.89
CA VAL A 16 -4.86 8.55 -13.45
C VAL A 16 -3.47 8.36 -14.04
N GLU A 17 -3.36 8.58 -15.35
CA GLU A 17 -2.09 8.46 -16.04
C GLU A 17 -1.10 9.51 -15.51
N GLY A 18 0.12 9.06 -15.17
CA GLY A 18 1.19 9.94 -14.70
C GLY A 18 1.16 10.27 -13.20
N VAL A 19 0.36 9.59 -12.38
CA VAL A 19 0.45 9.68 -10.91
C VAL A 19 0.69 8.32 -10.26
N PRO A 20 1.31 8.28 -9.06
CA PRO A 20 1.43 7.06 -8.28
C PRO A 20 0.09 6.39 -8.01
N ARG A 21 0.08 5.05 -8.07
CA ARG A 21 -1.10 4.23 -7.77
C ARG A 21 -1.08 3.79 -6.31
N ILE A 22 -2.26 3.57 -5.75
CA ILE A 22 -2.43 2.96 -4.43
C ILE A 22 -2.93 1.54 -4.61
N HIS A 23 -2.15 0.57 -4.12
CA HIS A 23 -2.49 -0.84 -4.08
C HIS A 23 -2.94 -1.22 -2.68
N TYR A 24 -3.81 -2.23 -2.57
CA TYR A 24 -4.28 -2.74 -1.28
C TYR A 24 -3.88 -4.20 -1.11
N TYR A 25 -3.37 -4.54 0.07
CA TYR A 25 -2.97 -5.88 0.44
C TYR A 25 -3.38 -6.18 1.88
N ALA A 26 -3.62 -7.45 2.21
CA ALA A 26 -3.96 -7.87 3.57
C ALA A 26 -3.24 -9.17 3.91
N THR A 27 -2.72 -9.27 5.13
CA THR A 27 -1.98 -10.44 5.62
C THR A 27 -2.08 -10.56 7.14
N THR A 28 -1.91 -11.78 7.65
CA THR A 28 -1.80 -12.06 9.08
C THR A 28 -0.44 -11.70 9.65
N GLU A 29 0.57 -11.54 8.80
CA GLU A 29 1.95 -11.27 9.23
C GLU A 29 2.13 -9.81 9.70
N THR A 30 3.26 -9.56 10.35
CA THR A 30 3.67 -8.23 10.82
C THR A 30 4.23 -7.36 9.68
N GLN A 31 4.24 -6.05 9.90
CA GLN A 31 4.89 -5.09 9.00
C GLN A 31 6.36 -5.43 8.69
N ALA A 32 7.12 -5.85 9.70
CA ALA A 32 8.54 -6.19 9.53
C ALA A 32 8.73 -7.39 8.60
N GLN A 33 7.87 -8.41 8.70
CA GLN A 33 7.88 -9.57 7.81
C GLN A 33 7.50 -9.18 6.39
N VAL A 34 6.43 -8.38 6.21
CA VAL A 34 6.01 -7.89 4.89
C VAL A 34 7.16 -7.19 4.15
N ARG A 35 7.96 -6.39 4.86
CA ARG A 35 9.13 -5.71 4.30
C ARG A 35 10.28 -6.67 3.95
N VAL A 36 10.63 -7.60 4.84
CA VAL A 36 11.86 -8.40 4.73
C VAL A 36 11.68 -9.64 3.85
N ASP A 37 10.47 -10.21 3.83
CA ASP A 37 10.20 -11.52 3.19
C ASP A 37 9.77 -11.38 1.72
N GLN A 38 10.10 -10.26 1.05
CA GLN A 38 9.88 -10.06 -0.38
C GLN A 38 8.40 -10.24 -0.85
N TYR A 39 7.45 -9.85 -0.01
CA TYR A 39 6.01 -10.07 -0.25
C TYR A 39 5.49 -9.51 -1.59
N PHE A 40 6.14 -8.48 -2.13
CA PHE A 40 5.70 -7.79 -3.34
C PHE A 40 6.37 -8.28 -4.64
N ASN A 41 7.39 -9.15 -4.55
CA ASN A 41 8.05 -9.73 -5.74
C ASN A 41 7.07 -10.45 -6.69
N PRO A 42 6.09 -11.24 -6.22
CA PRO A 42 5.11 -11.88 -7.10
C PRO A 42 4.24 -10.92 -7.92
N VAL A 43 4.18 -9.65 -7.52
CA VAL A 43 3.42 -8.58 -8.20
C VAL A 43 4.31 -7.50 -8.80
N ALA A 44 5.61 -7.77 -9.00
CA ALA A 44 6.57 -6.84 -9.59
C ALA A 44 6.09 -6.27 -10.95
N SER A 45 5.40 -7.07 -11.76
CA SER A 45 4.83 -6.61 -13.04
C SER A 45 3.64 -5.63 -12.91
N LYS A 46 3.13 -5.43 -11.69
CA LYS A 46 1.93 -4.64 -11.41
C LYS A 46 2.22 -3.34 -10.66
N VAL A 47 3.35 -3.22 -9.99
CA VAL A 47 3.74 -2.04 -9.20
C VAL A 47 4.85 -1.26 -9.88
N ALA A 48 4.90 0.05 -9.67
CA ALA A 48 5.95 0.92 -10.19
C ALA A 48 6.61 1.70 -9.04
N VAL A 49 7.83 2.19 -9.26
CA VAL A 49 8.51 3.06 -8.29
C VAL A 49 7.64 4.29 -7.99
N GLY A 50 7.48 4.58 -6.70
CA GLY A 50 6.62 5.65 -6.20
C GLY A 50 5.19 5.24 -5.92
N ASP A 51 4.72 4.08 -6.41
CA ASP A 51 3.40 3.55 -6.03
C ASP A 51 3.33 3.33 -4.51
N GLU A 52 2.14 3.56 -3.94
CA GLU A 52 1.85 3.26 -2.55
C GLU A 52 1.22 1.87 -2.42
N ILE A 53 1.55 1.14 -1.37
CA ILE A 53 0.92 -0.13 -1.03
C ILE A 53 0.35 -0.02 0.39
N ARG A 54 -0.97 0.08 0.48
CA ARG A 54 -1.70 0.05 1.75
C ARG A 54 -1.93 -1.38 2.18
N THR A 55 -1.24 -1.78 3.24
CA THR A 55 -1.27 -3.13 3.77
C THR A 55 -2.00 -3.17 5.10
N PHE A 56 -3.00 -4.05 5.21
CA PHE A 56 -3.60 -4.43 6.47
C PHE A 56 -2.82 -5.62 7.04
N VAL A 57 -2.00 -5.37 8.06
CA VAL A 57 -1.15 -6.38 8.72
C VAL A 57 -1.82 -6.89 9.99
N GLU A 58 -1.34 -8.02 10.51
CA GLU A 58 -1.80 -8.60 11.78
C GLU A 58 -3.32 -8.85 11.80
N THR A 59 -3.93 -9.18 10.65
CA THR A 59 -5.39 -9.38 10.50
C THR A 59 -5.94 -10.54 11.33
N GLY A 60 -5.08 -11.44 11.80
CA GLY A 60 -5.43 -12.51 12.75
C GLY A 60 -5.53 -12.05 14.22
N GLY A 61 -5.20 -10.79 14.51
CA GLY A 61 -5.22 -10.21 15.85
C GLY A 61 -5.65 -8.75 15.81
N THR A 62 -4.87 -7.87 16.47
CA THR A 62 -5.10 -6.42 16.39
C THR A 62 -4.54 -5.89 15.08
N GLN A 63 -5.41 -5.80 14.07
CA GLN A 63 -5.08 -5.30 12.75
C GLN A 63 -4.45 -3.89 12.81
N LYS A 64 -3.41 -3.67 12.01
CA LYS A 64 -2.84 -2.34 11.76
C LYS A 64 -2.93 -2.01 10.28
N THR A 65 -3.14 -0.74 9.96
CA THR A 65 -3.04 -0.24 8.58
C THR A 65 -1.67 0.38 8.39
N VAL A 66 -0.90 -0.15 7.44
CA VAL A 66 0.46 0.30 7.12
C VAL A 66 0.49 0.81 5.69
N GLN A 67 1.12 1.95 5.47
CA GLN A 67 1.40 2.46 4.13
C GLN A 67 2.87 2.26 3.80
N PHE A 68 3.14 1.56 2.70
CA PHE A 68 4.47 1.41 2.12
C PHE A 68 4.59 2.24 0.84
N ILE A 69 5.81 2.68 0.52
CA ILE A 69 6.17 3.30 -0.76
C ILE A 69 7.17 2.41 -1.50
N VAL A 70 6.92 2.13 -2.78
CA VAL A 70 7.86 1.39 -3.63
C VAL A 70 9.07 2.27 -3.94
N LEU A 71 10.25 1.89 -3.45
CA LEU A 71 11.50 2.61 -3.64
C LEU A 71 12.24 2.14 -4.90
N SER A 72 12.14 0.85 -5.22
CA SER A 72 12.71 0.28 -6.45
C SER A 72 11.90 -0.92 -6.94
N ASN A 73 11.94 -1.16 -8.26
CA ASN A 73 11.38 -2.35 -8.88
C ASN A 73 12.16 -2.65 -10.17
N ASP A 74 12.87 -3.78 -10.23
CA ASP A 74 13.62 -4.21 -11.42
C ASP A 74 12.84 -5.15 -12.35
N GLY A 75 11.57 -5.42 -12.04
CA GLY A 75 10.70 -6.36 -12.74
C GLY A 75 10.61 -7.73 -12.06
N THR A 76 11.46 -8.01 -11.08
CA THR A 76 11.45 -9.25 -10.29
C THR A 76 11.54 -9.01 -8.78
N ASP A 77 12.35 -8.05 -8.36
CA ASP A 77 12.55 -7.65 -6.98
C ASP A 77 11.94 -6.27 -6.74
N VAL A 78 11.04 -6.19 -5.76
CA VAL A 78 10.38 -4.96 -5.34
C VAL A 78 10.90 -4.58 -3.96
N ASP A 79 11.48 -3.38 -3.86
CA ASP A 79 11.90 -2.79 -2.60
C ASP A 79 10.92 -1.71 -2.15
N VAL A 80 10.60 -1.71 -0.85
CA VAL A 80 9.70 -0.76 -0.22
C VAL A 80 10.37 -0.11 0.98
N ASP A 81 9.86 1.04 1.39
CA ASP A 81 10.29 1.68 2.63
C ASP A 81 9.94 0.86 3.89
N ASP A 82 10.31 1.39 5.05
CA ASP A 82 10.06 0.73 6.34
C ASP A 82 8.56 0.60 6.65
N GLY A 83 7.69 1.35 5.97
CA GLY A 83 6.26 1.42 6.19
C GLY A 83 5.88 2.39 7.32
N THR A 84 4.81 3.14 7.12
CA THR A 84 4.21 4.04 8.12
C THR A 84 2.89 3.48 8.61
N VAL A 85 2.76 3.28 9.93
CA VAL A 85 1.47 2.89 10.53
C VAL A 85 0.54 4.10 10.54
N LEU A 86 -0.64 3.92 9.95
CA LEU A 86 -1.72 4.90 10.04
C LEU A 86 -2.45 4.70 11.37
N GLY A 87 -2.35 5.68 12.27
CA GLY A 87 -2.95 5.62 13.59
C GLY A 87 -4.47 5.47 13.54
N THR A 88 -5.00 4.57 14.37
CA THR A 88 -6.44 4.28 14.48
C THR A 88 -6.99 4.53 15.88
N THR A 89 -6.23 5.22 16.74
CA THR A 89 -6.66 5.49 18.11
C THR A 89 -7.82 6.49 18.07
N ASP A 90 -8.98 6.02 18.48
CA ASP A 90 -10.14 6.84 18.77
C ASP A 90 -10.34 6.87 20.29
N THR A 91 -10.65 8.05 20.84
CA THR A 91 -10.81 8.26 22.28
C THR A 91 -12.22 8.69 22.67
N ASP A 92 -13.13 8.77 21.69
CA ASP A 92 -14.53 9.14 21.89
C ASP A 92 -15.48 7.95 22.13
#